data_AF-A0A496WWT8-F1
#
_entry.id   AF-A0A496WWT8-F1
#
_cell.length_a   1.000
_cell.length_b   1.000
_cell.length_c   1.000
_cell.angle_alpha   90.00
_cell.angle_beta   90.00
_cell.angle_gamma   90.00
#
_symmetry.space_group_name_H-M   'P 1'
#
loop_
_entity.id
_entity.type
_entity.pdbx_description
1 polymer ?
#
loop_
_entity_poly.entity_id
_entity_poly.type
_entity_poly.pdbx_seq_one_letter_code
_entity_poly.pdbx_strand_id
1 'polypeptide(L)'
;FPGLLGWTSSGQWQEQEQRADDRFDAIYATFEGQSIEELSVNPRAFKMGRRLFGNNCAVCHGSDGGGGYGFPNLSDDDWLYGGTQEAITASITLGRRGAMPGWLAAIGEDGVNQVTEYLFKLGDRDHDESMVDAGEKVFNSFCAGCHGADAGGNEALGAPNLADNIWLYGSSPEMIKTSIRTGRQGLMPAQENMLRESKIRLLASYVYSLSRQQ
;
A
#
# COMPACT_ATOMS: atom_id res chain seq x y z
N PHE A 1 4.41 41.98 16.12
CA PHE A 1 4.80 43.00 17.12
C PHE A 1 4.59 42.41 18.50
N PRO A 2 5.64 42.27 19.32
CA PRO A 2 5.48 41.88 20.72
C PRO A 2 4.65 42.93 21.46
N GLY A 3 3.62 42.52 22.19
CA GLY A 3 2.84 43.42 23.05
C GLY A 3 3.64 43.87 24.28
N LEU A 4 3.02 44.64 25.18
CA LEU A 4 3.65 45.19 26.39
C LEU A 4 4.25 44.11 27.34
N LEU A 5 3.79 42.86 27.22
CA LEU A 5 4.24 41.71 28.00
C LEU A 5 5.21 40.80 27.23
N GLY A 6 5.72 41.22 26.07
CA GLY A 6 6.61 40.41 25.22
C GLY A 6 5.94 39.24 24.49
N TRP A 7 4.63 39.05 24.66
CA TRP A 7 3.87 37.99 23.99
C TRP A 7 3.87 38.17 22.46
N THR A 8 4.05 37.05 21.75
CA THR A 8 3.88 36.93 20.30
C THR A 8 3.12 35.65 19.98
N SER A 9 2.34 35.64 18.90
CA SER A 9 1.66 34.43 18.43
C SER A 9 2.65 33.30 18.08
N SER A 10 3.80 33.64 17.52
CA SER A 10 4.89 32.70 17.23
C SER A 10 5.50 32.10 18.49
N GLY A 11 5.75 32.92 19.52
CA GLY A 11 6.29 32.44 20.80
C GLY A 11 5.30 31.55 21.54
N GLN A 12 4.00 31.92 21.53
CA GLN A 12 2.96 31.06 22.10
C GLN A 12 2.85 29.72 21.37
N TRP A 13 2.91 29.73 20.03
CA TRP A 13 2.87 28.49 19.23
C TRP A 13 4.07 27.60 19.55
N GLN A 14 5.29 28.15 19.63
CA GLN A 14 6.50 27.41 20.01
C GLN A 14 6.39 26.79 21.41
N GLU A 15 5.90 27.54 22.40
CA GLU A 15 5.67 27.00 23.74
C GLU A 15 4.61 25.90 23.75
N GLN A 16 3.55 26.04 22.96
CA GLN A 16 2.50 25.02 22.85
C GLN A 16 3.00 23.75 22.17
N GLU A 17 3.83 23.89 21.13
CA GLU A 17 4.48 22.78 20.44
C GLU A 17 5.43 22.04 21.40
N GLN A 18 6.29 22.76 22.11
CA GLN A 18 7.23 22.16 23.05
C GLN A 18 6.52 21.40 24.19
N ARG A 19 5.47 21.99 24.77
CA ARG A 19 4.67 21.28 25.80
C ARG A 19 3.95 20.06 25.23
N ALA A 20 3.52 20.12 23.97
CA ALA A 20 2.91 18.98 23.31
C ALA A 20 3.96 17.87 23.10
N ASP A 21 5.15 18.23 22.63
CA ASP A 21 6.27 17.32 22.44
C ASP A 21 6.66 16.61 23.74
N ASP A 22 6.92 17.35 24.82
CA ASP A 22 7.27 16.76 26.13
C ASP A 22 6.22 15.74 26.60
N ARG A 23 4.93 16.08 26.42
CA ARG A 23 3.82 15.20 26.76
C ARG A 23 3.76 13.96 25.87
N PHE A 24 3.95 14.14 24.57
CA PHE A 24 3.87 13.04 23.62
C PHE A 24 5.07 12.11 23.76
N ASP A 25 6.27 12.64 23.96
CA ASP A 25 7.48 11.86 24.17
C ASP A 25 7.36 10.98 25.43
N ALA A 26 6.81 11.50 26.52
CA ALA A 26 6.51 10.69 27.70
C ALA A 26 5.51 9.55 27.43
N ILE A 27 4.56 9.74 26.49
CA ILE A 27 3.64 8.67 26.07
C ILE A 27 4.38 7.66 25.19
N TYR A 28 5.18 8.11 24.23
CA TYR A 28 5.92 7.24 23.31
C TYR A 28 7.00 6.42 24.02
N ALA A 29 7.63 6.97 25.06
CA ALA A 29 8.57 6.25 25.91
C ALA A 29 7.95 4.99 26.53
N THR A 30 6.63 4.95 26.75
CA THR A 30 5.94 3.74 27.25
C THR A 30 5.88 2.58 26.25
N PHE A 31 6.22 2.84 24.98
CA PHE A 31 6.27 1.87 23.88
C PHE A 31 7.70 1.58 23.41
N GLU A 32 8.69 2.17 24.06
CA GLU A 32 10.10 1.98 23.72
C GLU A 32 10.51 0.51 23.95
N GLY A 33 11.27 -0.06 23.02
CA GLY A 33 11.70 -1.46 23.05
C GLY A 33 10.66 -2.51 22.64
N GLN A 34 9.36 -2.20 22.63
CA GLN A 34 8.29 -3.18 22.32
C GLN A 34 8.06 -3.41 20.81
N SER A 35 8.71 -4.34 20.09
CA SER A 35 8.54 -4.70 18.65
C SER A 35 7.49 -3.93 17.78
N ILE A 36 6.80 -4.56 16.83
CA ILE A 36 5.60 -4.00 16.17
C ILE A 36 4.42 -4.93 16.48
N GLU A 37 4.70 -6.23 16.53
CA GLU A 37 3.81 -7.28 16.99
C GLU A 37 3.30 -7.04 18.40
N GLU A 38 4.16 -6.72 19.37
CA GLU A 38 3.73 -6.41 20.75
C GLU A 38 2.84 -5.16 20.81
N LEU A 39 3.12 -4.16 19.96
CA LEU A 39 2.30 -2.95 19.86
C LEU A 39 0.95 -3.23 19.20
N SER A 40 0.91 -4.15 18.24
CA SER A 40 -0.30 -4.48 17.48
C SER A 40 -1.42 -5.05 18.37
N VAL A 41 -1.04 -5.76 19.44
CA VAL A 41 -1.97 -6.31 20.44
C VAL A 41 -2.14 -5.42 21.68
N ASN A 42 -1.38 -4.33 21.79
CA ASN A 42 -1.47 -3.40 22.92
C ASN A 42 -2.68 -2.46 22.75
N PRO A 43 -3.68 -2.46 23.66
CA PRO A 43 -4.90 -1.68 23.48
C PRO A 43 -4.69 -0.16 23.42
N ARG A 44 -3.63 0.35 24.06
CA ARG A 44 -3.30 1.78 24.04
C ARG A 44 -2.63 2.15 22.72
N ALA A 45 -1.68 1.36 22.27
CA ALA A 45 -1.00 1.54 20.99
C ALA A 45 -2.00 1.44 19.83
N PHE A 46 -2.87 0.42 19.84
CA PHE A 46 -3.94 0.24 18.85
C PHE A 46 -4.84 1.47 18.73
N LYS A 47 -5.35 2.00 19.86
CA LYS A 47 -6.20 3.21 19.86
C LYS A 47 -5.48 4.43 19.31
N MET A 48 -4.18 4.56 19.57
CA MET A 48 -3.37 5.66 19.04
C MET A 48 -3.10 5.48 17.54
N GLY A 49 -2.68 4.29 17.12
CA GLY A 49 -2.46 3.93 15.73
C GLY A 49 -3.71 4.12 14.87
N ARG A 50 -4.89 3.69 15.35
CA ARG A 50 -6.17 3.91 14.67
C ARG A 50 -6.49 5.40 14.45
N ARG A 51 -6.20 6.26 15.44
CA ARG A 51 -6.40 7.71 15.30
C ARG A 51 -5.43 8.32 14.30
N LEU A 52 -4.17 7.88 14.32
CA LEU A 52 -3.17 8.30 13.33
C LEU A 52 -3.61 7.86 11.93
N PHE A 53 -4.08 6.62 11.78
CA PHE A 53 -4.54 6.08 10.50
C PHE A 53 -5.74 6.87 9.96
N GLY A 54 -6.73 7.15 10.82
CA GLY A 54 -7.90 7.96 10.45
C GLY A 54 -7.54 9.37 9.95
N ASN A 55 -6.50 9.98 10.50
CA ASN A 55 -6.09 11.34 10.14
C ASN A 55 -5.16 11.41 8.92
N ASN A 56 -4.38 10.34 8.64
CA ASN A 56 -3.30 10.41 7.66
C ASN A 56 -3.43 9.42 6.50
N CYS A 57 -4.17 8.32 6.68
CA CYS A 57 -4.16 7.18 5.74
C CYS A 57 -5.56 6.86 5.18
N ALA A 58 -6.60 7.07 5.98
CA ALA A 58 -7.97 6.63 5.68
C ALA A 58 -8.58 7.29 4.42
N VAL A 59 -8.10 8.47 4.03
CA VAL A 59 -8.55 9.13 2.79
C VAL A 59 -8.24 8.33 1.53
N CYS A 60 -7.17 7.51 1.57
CA CYS A 60 -6.75 6.65 0.48
C CYS A 60 -7.14 5.19 0.73
N HIS A 61 -6.84 4.68 1.92
CA HIS A 61 -7.00 3.25 2.24
C HIS A 61 -8.34 2.89 2.89
N GLY A 62 -9.30 3.81 2.93
CA GLY A 62 -10.58 3.60 3.61
C GLY A 62 -10.48 3.73 5.14
N SER A 63 -11.61 3.98 5.80
CA SER A 63 -11.64 4.19 7.26
C SER A 63 -11.35 2.92 8.07
N ASP A 64 -11.63 1.76 7.49
CA ASP A 64 -11.38 0.42 8.00
C ASP A 64 -10.07 -0.20 7.47
N GLY A 65 -9.40 0.46 6.53
CA GLY A 65 -8.25 -0.11 5.83
C GLY A 65 -8.62 -1.01 4.66
N GLY A 66 -9.89 -1.11 4.27
CA GLY A 66 -10.39 -1.96 3.19
C GLY A 66 -9.95 -1.54 1.78
N GLY A 67 -9.29 -0.39 1.63
CA GLY A 67 -8.81 0.11 0.35
C GLY A 67 -9.93 0.63 -0.55
N GLY A 68 -9.66 0.63 -1.86
CA GLY A 68 -10.57 1.09 -2.90
C GLY A 68 -9.93 0.98 -4.29
N TYR A 69 -10.60 1.48 -5.33
CA TYR A 69 -10.02 1.47 -6.68
C TYR A 69 -8.68 2.22 -6.70
N GLY A 70 -7.60 1.50 -7.01
CA GLY A 70 -6.24 2.02 -7.02
C GLY A 70 -5.54 2.11 -5.66
N PHE A 71 -6.20 1.75 -4.56
CA PHE A 71 -5.64 1.77 -3.21
C PHE A 71 -5.74 0.38 -2.54
N PRO A 72 -4.61 -0.21 -2.12
CA PRO A 72 -4.61 -1.56 -1.55
C PRO A 72 -5.50 -1.68 -0.32
N ASN A 73 -6.13 -2.84 -0.19
CA ASN A 73 -6.69 -3.31 1.06
C ASN A 73 -5.52 -3.64 2.00
N LEU A 74 -5.56 -3.12 3.22
CA LEU A 74 -4.52 -3.30 4.23
C LEU A 74 -4.95 -4.30 5.33
N SER A 75 -6.16 -4.85 5.20
CA SER A 75 -6.79 -5.77 6.15
C SER A 75 -6.84 -7.22 5.67
N ASP A 76 -6.45 -7.48 4.41
CA ASP A 76 -6.27 -8.83 3.89
C ASP A 76 -4.79 -9.27 3.93
N ASP A 77 -4.55 -10.45 3.37
CA ASP A 77 -3.24 -11.09 3.35
C ASP A 77 -2.51 -10.89 2.01
N ASP A 78 -3.02 -10.04 1.11
CA ASP A 78 -2.41 -9.78 -0.21
C ASP A 78 -1.55 -8.50 -0.18
N TRP A 79 -0.23 -8.70 -0.16
CA TRP A 79 0.73 -7.60 0.04
C TRP A 79 1.62 -7.38 -1.18
N LEU A 80 1.43 -6.24 -1.85
CA LEU A 80 2.27 -5.87 -3.00
C LEU A 80 3.76 -5.78 -2.68
N TYR A 81 4.12 -5.37 -1.45
CA TYR A 81 5.50 -5.15 -1.04
C TYR A 81 5.90 -5.95 0.23
N GLY A 82 5.14 -7.00 0.53
CA GLY A 82 5.31 -7.84 1.72
C GLY A 82 4.55 -7.36 2.96
N GLY A 83 4.01 -8.31 3.72
CA GLY A 83 3.20 -8.08 4.92
C GLY A 83 3.95 -8.19 6.26
N THR A 84 5.29 -8.21 6.25
CA THR A 84 6.11 -8.25 7.47
C THR A 84 6.14 -6.89 8.18
N GLN A 85 6.53 -6.90 9.45
CA GLN A 85 6.67 -5.68 10.27
C GLN A 85 7.63 -4.68 9.60
N GLU A 86 8.73 -5.17 9.04
CA GLU A 86 9.75 -4.39 8.35
C GLU A 86 9.24 -3.86 7.01
N ALA A 87 8.56 -4.70 6.22
CA ALA A 87 8.04 -4.33 4.91
C ALA A 87 6.94 -3.25 5.00
N ILE A 88 6.03 -3.39 5.97
CA ILE A 88 5.00 -2.39 6.26
C ILE A 88 5.64 -1.09 6.74
N THR A 89 6.59 -1.16 7.68
CA THR A 89 7.29 0.03 8.18
C THR A 89 8.03 0.75 7.05
N ALA A 90 8.78 0.02 6.23
CA ALA A 90 9.49 0.59 5.09
C ALA A 90 8.54 1.27 4.11
N SER A 91 7.38 0.66 3.84
CA SER A 91 6.36 1.24 2.96
C SER A 91 5.80 2.55 3.52
N ILE A 92 5.56 2.64 4.83
CA ILE A 92 5.06 3.87 5.46
C ILE A 92 6.15 4.94 5.52
N THR A 93 7.37 4.58 5.94
CA THR A 93 8.48 5.52 6.10
C THR A 93 8.91 6.11 4.76
N LEU A 94 9.30 5.24 3.82
CA LEU A 94 9.96 5.63 2.57
C LEU A 94 9.00 5.78 1.39
N GLY A 95 7.74 5.38 1.56
CA GLY A 95 6.78 5.32 0.47
C GLY A 95 7.05 4.16 -0.48
N ARG A 96 6.18 4.02 -1.48
CA ARG A 96 6.28 3.00 -2.54
C ARG A 96 5.85 3.59 -3.87
N ARG A 97 6.47 3.13 -4.96
CA ARG A 97 6.11 3.53 -6.32
C ARG A 97 6.04 2.30 -7.22
N GLY A 98 4.83 1.93 -7.61
CA GLY A 98 4.59 0.91 -8.63
C GLY A 98 4.84 1.48 -10.02
N ALA A 99 5.41 0.68 -10.91
CA ALA A 99 5.68 1.08 -12.29
C ALA A 99 5.41 -0.08 -13.26
N MET A 100 4.15 -0.22 -13.66
CA MET A 100 3.76 -1.11 -14.77
C MET A 100 3.77 -0.28 -16.07
N PRO A 101 4.62 -0.61 -17.06
CA PRO A 101 4.62 0.09 -18.34
C PRO A 101 3.36 -0.26 -19.15
N GLY A 102 3.01 0.61 -20.10
CA GLY A 102 1.97 0.33 -21.08
C GLY A 102 2.51 -0.50 -22.24
N TRP A 103 1.83 -1.60 -22.55
CA TRP A 103 2.31 -2.61 -23.50
C TRP A 103 1.64 -2.54 -24.88
N LEU A 104 0.64 -1.67 -25.08
CA LEU A 104 -0.12 -1.59 -26.33
C LEU A 104 0.77 -1.48 -27.58
N ALA A 105 1.80 -0.63 -27.52
CA ALA A 105 2.71 -0.42 -28.65
C ALA A 105 3.58 -1.65 -28.97
N ALA A 106 3.82 -2.52 -27.98
CA ALA A 106 4.67 -3.70 -28.12
C ALA A 106 3.88 -4.95 -28.56
N ILE A 107 2.66 -5.14 -28.03
CA ILE A 107 1.89 -6.38 -28.21
C ILE A 107 0.61 -6.20 -29.04
N GLY A 108 0.22 -4.96 -29.34
CA GLY A 108 -1.02 -4.65 -30.05
C GLY A 108 -2.29 -5.01 -29.27
N GLU A 109 -3.47 -4.71 -29.83
CA GLU A 109 -4.75 -5.06 -29.19
C GLU A 109 -4.96 -6.58 -29.11
N ASP A 110 -4.51 -7.34 -30.12
CA ASP A 110 -4.61 -8.79 -30.11
C ASP A 110 -3.79 -9.39 -28.96
N GLY A 111 -2.55 -8.91 -28.74
CA GLY A 111 -1.73 -9.36 -27.61
C GLY A 111 -2.33 -8.98 -26.25
N VAL A 112 -2.94 -7.79 -26.15
CA VAL A 112 -3.68 -7.36 -24.94
C VAL A 112 -4.85 -8.31 -24.65
N ASN A 113 -5.65 -8.65 -25.67
CA ASN A 113 -6.76 -9.58 -25.53
C ASN A 113 -6.26 -10.97 -25.11
N GLN A 114 -5.27 -11.50 -25.84
CA GLN A 114 -4.69 -12.82 -25.60
C GLN A 114 -4.16 -12.97 -24.17
N VAL A 115 -3.34 -12.03 -23.69
CA VAL A 115 -2.82 -12.11 -22.32
C VAL A 115 -3.95 -11.95 -21.29
N THR A 116 -4.99 -11.17 -21.57
CA THR A 116 -6.15 -11.06 -20.66
C THR A 116 -6.87 -12.40 -20.50
N GLU A 117 -7.10 -13.13 -21.59
CA GLU A 117 -7.73 -14.46 -21.54
C GLU A 117 -6.84 -15.47 -20.79
N TYR A 118 -5.52 -15.39 -20.96
CA TYR A 118 -4.58 -16.20 -20.18
C TYR A 118 -4.65 -15.89 -18.68
N LEU A 119 -4.71 -14.62 -18.28
CA LEU A 119 -4.87 -14.24 -16.88
C LEU A 119 -6.22 -14.72 -16.31
N PHE A 120 -7.28 -14.73 -17.12
CA PHE A 120 -8.57 -15.29 -16.72
C PHE A 120 -8.51 -16.80 -16.48
N LYS A 121 -7.80 -17.54 -17.33
CA LYS A 121 -7.52 -18.96 -17.08
C LYS A 121 -6.79 -19.17 -15.75
N LEU A 122 -5.77 -18.37 -15.44
CA LEU A 122 -5.01 -18.49 -14.20
C LEU A 122 -5.89 -18.26 -12.95
N GLY A 123 -6.80 -17.27 -13.02
CA GLY A 123 -7.72 -16.95 -11.92
C GLY A 123 -8.99 -17.81 -11.84
N ASP A 124 -9.09 -18.90 -12.64
CA ASP A 124 -10.28 -19.75 -12.75
C ASP A 124 -11.56 -18.98 -13.15
N ARG A 125 -11.43 -18.09 -14.15
CA ARG A 125 -12.50 -17.24 -14.67
C ARG A 125 -12.90 -17.67 -16.08
N ASP A 126 -14.11 -17.31 -16.50
CA ASP A 126 -14.56 -17.52 -17.88
C ASP A 126 -13.61 -16.86 -18.89
N HIS A 127 -13.21 -17.60 -19.92
CA HIS A 127 -12.20 -17.19 -20.89
C HIS A 127 -12.33 -17.91 -22.23
N ASP A 128 -11.73 -17.33 -23.27
CA ASP A 128 -11.61 -17.94 -24.60
C ASP A 128 -10.37 -18.83 -24.70
N GLU A 129 -10.56 -20.16 -24.61
CA GLU A 129 -9.47 -21.14 -24.71
C GLU A 129 -8.66 -21.01 -26.01
N SER A 130 -9.25 -20.49 -27.10
CA SER A 130 -8.53 -20.32 -28.37
C SER A 130 -7.44 -19.24 -28.31
N MET A 131 -7.49 -18.34 -27.32
CA MET A 131 -6.52 -17.25 -27.14
C MET A 131 -5.45 -17.56 -26.09
N VAL A 132 -5.69 -18.55 -25.23
CA VAL A 132 -4.86 -18.86 -24.06
C VAL A 132 -3.40 -19.16 -24.44
N ASP A 133 -3.16 -20.05 -25.40
CA ASP A 133 -1.81 -20.44 -25.81
C ASP A 133 -0.98 -19.27 -26.36
N ALA A 134 -1.65 -18.32 -27.02
CA ALA A 134 -1.01 -17.09 -27.48
C ALA A 134 -0.77 -16.12 -26.31
N GLY A 135 -1.74 -16.02 -25.40
CA GLY A 135 -1.66 -15.20 -24.20
C GLY A 135 -0.52 -15.61 -23.27
N GLU A 136 -0.32 -16.92 -23.08
CA GLU A 136 0.79 -17.46 -22.30
C GLU A 136 2.14 -17.06 -22.89
N LYS A 137 2.29 -17.11 -24.23
CA LYS A 137 3.54 -16.69 -24.90
C LYS A 137 3.80 -15.20 -24.71
N VAL A 138 2.76 -14.37 -24.79
CA VAL A 138 2.86 -12.93 -24.51
C VAL A 138 3.25 -12.70 -23.05
N PHE A 139 2.58 -13.37 -22.11
CA PHE A 139 2.87 -13.28 -20.69
C PHE A 139 4.33 -13.62 -20.38
N ASN A 140 4.81 -14.76 -20.89
CA ASN A 140 6.19 -15.21 -20.69
C ASN A 140 7.22 -14.26 -21.30
N SER A 141 6.87 -13.54 -22.37
CA SER A 141 7.79 -12.62 -23.05
C SER A 141 7.85 -11.23 -22.41
N PHE A 142 6.73 -10.73 -21.87
CA PHE A 142 6.61 -9.32 -21.45
C PHE A 142 6.26 -9.12 -19.97
N CYS A 143 5.61 -10.10 -19.34
CA CYS A 143 5.01 -9.94 -18.01
C CYS A 143 5.77 -10.72 -16.93
N ALA A 144 6.23 -11.93 -17.25
CA ALA A 144 6.84 -12.87 -16.30
C ALA A 144 8.11 -12.32 -15.63
N GLY A 145 8.85 -11.43 -16.29
CA GLY A 145 10.04 -10.80 -15.71
C GLY A 145 9.74 -9.95 -14.47
N CYS A 146 8.52 -9.42 -14.35
CA CYS A 146 8.09 -8.65 -13.19
C CYS A 146 7.11 -9.43 -12.31
N HIS A 147 6.16 -10.15 -12.90
CA HIS A 147 5.08 -10.84 -12.17
C HIS A 147 5.39 -12.30 -11.83
N GLY A 148 6.58 -12.80 -12.16
CA GLY A 148 6.94 -14.20 -11.97
C GLY A 148 6.46 -15.10 -13.11
N ALA A 149 7.13 -16.25 -13.29
CA ALA A 149 6.81 -17.20 -14.36
C ALA A 149 5.45 -17.87 -14.17
N ASP A 150 5.01 -18.00 -12.92
CA ASP A 150 3.71 -18.53 -12.50
C ASP A 150 2.66 -17.43 -12.28
N ALA A 151 3.01 -16.18 -12.59
CA ALA A 151 2.21 -14.99 -12.29
C ALA A 151 1.94 -14.74 -10.80
N GLY A 152 2.70 -15.36 -9.89
CA GLY A 152 2.55 -15.22 -8.43
C GLY A 152 2.93 -13.85 -7.86
N GLY A 153 3.42 -12.93 -8.69
CA GLY A 153 3.84 -11.60 -8.29
C GLY A 153 5.31 -11.52 -7.85
N ASN A 154 5.73 -10.32 -7.47
CA ASN A 154 7.08 -10.04 -6.99
C ASN A 154 7.07 -8.85 -6.02
N GLU A 155 7.16 -9.16 -4.73
CA GLU A 155 7.15 -8.16 -3.66
C GLU A 155 8.30 -7.15 -3.75
N ALA A 156 9.45 -7.55 -4.29
CA ALA A 156 10.59 -6.66 -4.45
C ALA A 156 10.31 -5.53 -5.46
N LEU A 157 9.40 -5.78 -6.41
CA LEU A 157 9.00 -4.83 -7.45
C LEU A 157 7.64 -4.17 -7.17
N GLY A 158 6.89 -4.66 -6.18
CA GLY A 158 5.50 -4.22 -6.03
C GLY A 158 4.54 -4.84 -7.05
N ALA A 159 4.97 -5.91 -7.73
CA ALA A 159 4.18 -6.52 -8.80
C ALA A 159 3.14 -7.46 -8.17
N PRO A 160 1.83 -7.21 -8.35
CA PRO A 160 0.79 -8.05 -7.78
C PRO A 160 0.84 -9.47 -8.34
N ASN A 161 0.35 -10.41 -7.55
CA ASN A 161 -0.09 -11.70 -8.02
C ASN A 161 -1.22 -11.51 -9.05
N LEU A 162 -1.11 -12.16 -10.19
CA LEU A 162 -2.11 -12.11 -11.26
C LEU A 162 -2.83 -13.46 -11.44
N ALA A 163 -2.46 -14.47 -10.66
CA ALA A 163 -3.09 -15.78 -10.62
C ALA A 163 -4.20 -15.88 -9.56
N ASP A 164 -4.42 -14.82 -8.75
CA ASP A 164 -5.52 -14.76 -7.81
C ASP A 164 -6.67 -13.86 -8.30
N ASN A 165 -7.65 -13.63 -7.42
CA ASN A 165 -8.83 -12.84 -7.70
C ASN A 165 -8.84 -11.47 -6.97
N ILE A 166 -7.67 -10.99 -6.54
CA ILE A 166 -7.51 -9.72 -5.82
C ILE A 166 -6.95 -8.66 -6.78
N TRP A 167 -7.77 -7.66 -7.11
CA TRP A 167 -7.43 -6.69 -8.17
C TRP A 167 -7.49 -5.25 -7.68
N LEU A 168 -6.33 -4.59 -7.64
CA LEU A 168 -6.20 -3.19 -7.23
C LEU A 168 -6.93 -2.21 -8.17
N TYR A 169 -6.88 -2.46 -9.48
CA TYR A 169 -7.44 -1.58 -10.52
C TYR A 169 -8.70 -2.16 -11.17
N GLY A 170 -9.40 -3.03 -10.43
CA GLY A 170 -10.63 -3.68 -10.87
C GLY A 170 -10.40 -4.90 -11.76
N SER A 171 -11.33 -5.85 -11.66
CA SER A 171 -11.19 -7.19 -12.25
C SER A 171 -11.94 -7.37 -13.57
N SER A 172 -12.70 -6.39 -14.05
CA SER A 172 -13.43 -6.54 -15.32
C SER A 172 -12.47 -6.68 -16.51
N PRO A 173 -12.89 -7.34 -17.61
CA PRO A 173 -12.05 -7.49 -18.80
C PRO A 173 -11.49 -6.17 -19.30
N GLU A 174 -12.31 -5.13 -19.36
CA GLU A 174 -11.87 -3.82 -19.86
C GLU A 174 -10.90 -3.10 -18.91
N MET A 175 -11.05 -3.28 -17.59
CA MET A 175 -10.13 -2.68 -16.62
C MET A 175 -8.75 -3.34 -16.64
N ILE A 176 -8.70 -4.66 -16.83
CA ILE A 176 -7.45 -5.40 -16.99
C ILE A 176 -6.78 -5.01 -18.32
N LYS A 177 -7.53 -5.02 -19.43
CA LYS A 177 -7.03 -4.56 -20.74
C LYS A 177 -6.51 -3.14 -20.67
N THR A 178 -7.21 -2.23 -20.00
CA THR A 178 -6.74 -0.84 -19.79
C THR A 178 -5.40 -0.82 -19.05
N SER A 179 -5.27 -1.59 -17.97
CA SER A 179 -4.01 -1.68 -17.21
C SER A 179 -2.85 -2.15 -18.08
N ILE A 180 -3.08 -3.15 -18.94
CA ILE A 180 -2.06 -3.67 -19.87
C ILE A 180 -1.74 -2.64 -20.96
N ARG A 181 -2.76 -1.97 -21.52
CA ARG A 181 -2.57 -0.99 -22.60
C ARG A 181 -1.75 0.21 -22.14
N THR A 182 -2.15 0.82 -21.02
CA THR A 182 -1.63 2.14 -20.61
C THR A 182 -0.63 2.06 -19.47
N GLY A 183 -0.50 0.90 -18.81
CA GLY A 183 0.31 0.76 -17.62
C GLY A 183 -0.34 1.38 -16.39
N ARG A 184 0.38 1.32 -15.25
CA ARG A 184 -0.03 1.82 -13.93
C ARG A 184 1.15 2.43 -13.19
N GLN A 185 0.91 3.54 -12.49
CA GLN A 185 1.92 4.28 -11.72
C GLN A 185 1.40 4.60 -10.32
N GLY A 186 1.14 3.56 -9.51
CA GLY A 186 0.69 3.72 -8.13
C GLY A 186 1.76 4.40 -7.27
N LEU A 187 1.34 5.28 -6.36
CA LEU A 187 2.23 5.98 -5.44
C LEU A 187 1.64 5.93 -4.02
N MET A 188 2.41 5.35 -3.09
CA MET A 188 2.21 5.52 -1.66
C MET A 188 3.23 6.58 -1.20
N PRO A 189 2.80 7.77 -0.75
CA PRO A 189 3.72 8.84 -0.36
C PRO A 189 4.51 8.52 0.91
N ALA A 190 5.80 8.82 0.91
CA ALA A 190 6.66 8.69 2.08
C ALA A 190 6.16 9.54 3.26
N GLN A 191 6.04 8.94 4.45
CA GLN A 191 5.56 9.63 5.64
C GLN A 191 6.69 10.18 6.53
N GLU A 192 7.95 9.81 6.28
CA GLU A 192 9.11 10.23 7.10
C GLU A 192 9.26 11.76 7.24
N ASN A 193 8.84 12.52 6.22
CA ASN A 193 8.90 13.98 6.22
C ASN A 193 7.68 14.64 6.88
N MET A 194 6.63 13.86 7.16
CA MET A 194 5.36 14.35 7.71
C MET A 194 5.15 13.89 9.17
N LEU A 195 5.68 12.71 9.52
CA LEU A 195 5.45 12.05 10.79
C LEU A 195 6.78 11.63 11.41
N ARG A 196 6.92 11.86 12.72
CA ARG A 196 8.04 11.33 13.52
C ARG A 196 8.04 9.80 13.49
N GLU A 197 9.21 9.20 13.64
CA GLU A 197 9.40 7.75 13.67
C GLU A 197 8.47 7.05 14.67
N SER A 198 8.27 7.65 15.86
CA SER A 198 7.37 7.10 16.89
C SER A 198 5.91 7.01 16.43
N LYS A 199 5.43 7.94 15.61
CA LYS A 199 4.10 7.90 14.99
C LYS A 199 4.03 6.85 13.88
N ILE A 200 5.08 6.77 13.06
CA ILE A 200 5.18 5.78 11.99
C ILE A 200 5.15 4.36 12.55
N ARG A 201 5.87 4.10 13.64
CA ARG A 201 5.87 2.80 14.31
C ARG A 201 4.50 2.40 14.85
N LEU A 202 3.74 3.34 15.43
CA LEU A 202 2.35 3.08 15.84
C LEU A 202 1.44 2.82 14.63
N LEU A 203 1.60 3.57 13.53
CA LEU A 203 0.87 3.31 12.28
C LEU A 203 1.18 1.91 11.73
N ALA A 204 2.45 1.54 11.68
CA ALA A 204 2.89 0.23 11.23
C ALA A 204 2.29 -0.89 12.10
N SER A 205 2.28 -0.74 13.43
CA SER A 205 1.63 -1.70 14.33
C SER A 205 0.12 -1.79 14.13
N TYR A 206 -0.54 -0.68 13.81
CA TYR A 206 -1.97 -0.69 13.54
C TYR A 206 -2.26 -1.39 12.21
N VAL A 207 -1.55 -1.05 11.14
CA VAL A 207 -1.68 -1.71 9.83
C VAL A 207 -1.38 -3.21 9.95
N TYR A 208 -0.30 -3.58 10.64
CA TYR A 208 0.05 -4.97 10.93
C TYR A 208 -1.05 -5.73 11.69
N SER A 209 -1.81 -5.03 12.55
CA SER A 209 -2.94 -5.61 13.28
C SER A 209 -4.18 -5.84 12.41
N LEU A 210 -4.35 -5.11 11.30
CA LEU A 210 -5.55 -5.21 10.47
C LEU A 210 -5.63 -6.56 9.75
N SER A 211 -4.52 -7.04 9.19
CA SER A 211 -4.44 -8.34 8.53
C SER A 211 -4.42 -9.55 9.48
N ARG A 212 -4.51 -9.34 10.80
CA ARG A 212 -4.46 -10.40 11.82
C ARG A 212 -5.73 -10.52 12.66
N GLN A 213 -6.77 -9.78 12.30
CA GLN A 213 -8.05 -9.74 13.01
C GLN A 213 -9.13 -10.64 12.39
N GLN A 214 -8.75 -11.57 11.51
CA GLN A 214 -9.65 -12.53 10.87
C GLN A 214 -9.77 -13.84 11.65
#